data_AF-A0A3C1L409-F1
#
_entry.id   AF-A0A3C1L409-F1
#
_cell.length_a   1.000
_cell.length_b   1.000
_cell.length_c   1.000
_cell.angle_alpha   90.00
_cell.angle_beta   90.00
_cell.angle_gamma   90.00
#
_symmetry.space_group_name_H-M   'P 1'
#
loop_
_entity.id
_entity.type
_entity.pdbx_description
1 polymer ?
#
loop_
_entity_poly.entity_id
_entity_poly.type
_entity_poly.pdbx_seq_one_letter_code
_entity_poly.pdbx_strand_id
1 'polypeptide(L)'
;MTSPSHAPFHTTRAPRHMVASADGLATQAGMHMLERGGNAVDAAIATNAAIAVTGPHLCGMGGDLFALVHHQGRVECLNASGRSGSAADAAAVRADGH
;
A
#
# COMPACT_ATOMS: atom_id res chain seq x y z
N MET A 1 12.83 2.36 -43.27
CA MET A 1 12.77 2.94 -41.91
C MET A 1 11.97 2.00 -41.04
N THR A 2 12.64 1.27 -40.15
CA THR A 2 12.05 0.26 -39.26
C THR A 2 11.26 0.94 -38.15
N SER A 3 9.98 0.58 -38.01
CA SER A 3 9.08 1.04 -36.95
C SER A 3 9.69 0.76 -35.57
N PRO A 4 9.63 1.68 -34.58
CA PRO A 4 10.09 1.39 -33.24
C PRO A 4 9.24 0.25 -32.66
N SER A 5 9.89 -0.83 -32.25
CA SER A 5 9.30 -1.97 -31.57
C SER A 5 8.46 -1.49 -30.39
N HIS A 6 7.14 -1.63 -30.48
CA HIS A 6 6.25 -1.39 -29.36
C HIS A 6 6.52 -2.49 -28.34
N ALA A 7 7.18 -2.14 -27.24
CA ALA A 7 7.12 -2.99 -26.05
C ALA A 7 5.62 -3.20 -25.73
N PRO A 8 5.17 -4.42 -25.37
CA PRO A 8 3.76 -4.72 -25.15
C PRO A 8 3.13 -3.91 -24.01
N PHE A 9 3.93 -3.16 -23.25
CA PHE A 9 3.51 -2.32 -22.14
C PHE A 9 4.10 -0.92 -22.30
N HIS A 10 3.23 0.10 -22.21
CA HIS A 10 3.63 1.50 -22.14
C HIS A 10 3.79 1.94 -20.69
N THR A 11 4.90 2.61 -20.37
CA THR A 11 5.08 3.23 -19.05
C THR A 11 4.13 4.41 -18.92
N THR A 12 3.20 4.34 -17.98
CA THR A 12 2.35 5.47 -17.59
C THR A 12 3.21 6.58 -16.99
N ARG A 13 3.00 7.82 -17.43
CA ARG A 13 3.71 9.01 -16.93
C ARG A 13 2.69 10.02 -16.42
N ALA A 14 2.98 10.64 -15.29
CA ALA A 14 2.17 11.73 -14.73
C ALA A 14 3.10 12.87 -14.29
N PRO A 15 2.88 14.12 -14.74
CA PRO A 15 3.81 15.23 -14.49
C PRO A 15 3.72 15.81 -13.07
N ARG A 16 2.71 15.42 -12.28
CA ARG A 16 2.43 16.01 -10.96
C ARG A 16 2.38 14.98 -9.84
N HIS A 17 1.47 14.03 -9.94
CA HIS A 17 1.23 13.03 -8.91
C HIS A 17 0.85 11.71 -9.58
N MET A 18 1.14 10.59 -8.92
CA MET A 18 0.78 9.25 -9.38
C MET A 18 0.44 8.38 -8.18
N VAL A 19 -0.60 7.56 -8.31
CA VAL A 19 -0.95 6.49 -7.37
C VAL A 19 -0.96 5.19 -8.18
N ALA A 20 -0.40 4.12 -7.61
CA ALA A 20 -0.45 2.78 -8.18
C ALA A 20 -0.80 1.80 -7.08
N SER A 21 -1.76 0.91 -7.34
CA SER A 21 -2.15 -0.16 -6.43
C SER A 21 -2.69 -1.35 -7.22
N ALA A 22 -2.94 -2.48 -6.54
CA ALA A 22 -3.48 -3.69 -7.16
C ALA A 22 -4.95 -3.55 -7.59
N ASP A 23 -5.65 -2.49 -7.15
CA ASP A 23 -7.06 -2.26 -7.45
C ASP A 23 -7.30 -0.87 -8.07
N GLY A 24 -8.18 -0.83 -9.07
CA GLY A 24 -8.49 0.41 -9.80
C GLY A 24 -9.25 1.42 -8.93
N LEU A 25 -10.21 0.96 -8.12
CA LEU A 25 -11.02 1.82 -7.25
C LEU A 25 -10.16 2.39 -6.11
N ALA A 26 -9.27 1.59 -5.55
CA ALA A 26 -8.31 2.03 -4.54
C ALA A 26 -7.32 3.07 -5.09
N THR A 27 -6.86 2.89 -6.33
CA THR A 27 -6.04 3.89 -7.02
C THR A 27 -6.80 5.21 -7.18
N GLN A 28 -8.06 5.16 -7.60
CA GLN A 28 -8.91 6.34 -7.72
C GLN A 28 -9.16 7.04 -6.38
N ALA A 29 -9.33 6.31 -5.28
CA ALA A 29 -9.49 6.89 -3.96
C ALA A 29 -8.27 7.73 -3.54
N GLY A 30 -7.05 7.22 -3.78
CA GLY A 30 -5.82 7.97 -3.52
C GLY A 30 -5.68 9.21 -4.42
N MET A 31 -6.02 9.07 -5.70
CA MET A 31 -6.04 10.20 -6.64
C MET A 31 -7.01 11.31 -6.19
N HIS A 32 -8.19 10.96 -5.68
CA HIS A 32 -9.16 11.93 -5.16
C HIS A 32 -8.58 12.73 -3.98
N MET A 33 -7.80 12.09 -3.08
CA MET A 33 -7.14 12.83 -2.01
C MET A 33 -6.08 13.81 -2.52
N LEU A 34 -5.33 13.45 -3.57
CA LEU A 34 -4.38 14.37 -4.22
C LEU A 34 -5.11 15.53 -4.91
N GLU A 35 -6.24 15.27 -5.55
CA GLU A 35 -7.09 16.30 -6.18
C GLU A 35 -7.68 17.29 -5.16
N ARG A 36 -7.93 16.83 -3.93
CA ARG A 36 -8.35 17.67 -2.79
C ARG A 36 -7.20 18.46 -2.15
N GLY A 37 -5.99 18.38 -2.70
CA GLY A 37 -4.81 19.06 -2.18
C GLY A 37 -4.10 18.31 -1.05
N GLY A 38 -4.44 17.04 -0.82
CA GLY A 38 -3.71 16.17 0.11
C GLY A 38 -2.31 15.84 -0.39
N ASN A 39 -1.47 15.35 0.51
CA ASN A 39 -0.11 14.91 0.21
C ASN A 39 -0.05 13.41 -0.16
N ALA A 40 1.16 12.89 -0.40
CA ALA A 40 1.37 11.48 -0.75
C ALA A 40 0.94 10.50 0.35
N VAL A 41 1.02 10.90 1.62
CA VAL A 41 0.57 10.08 2.77
C VAL A 41 -0.96 10.03 2.83
N ASP A 42 -1.65 11.17 2.62
CA ASP A 42 -3.12 11.21 2.54
C ASP A 42 -3.64 10.30 1.41
N ALA A 43 -2.97 10.35 0.25
CA ALA A 43 -3.27 9.49 -0.88
C ALA A 43 -3.08 8.01 -0.56
N ALA A 44 -1.95 7.66 0.08
CA ALA A 44 -1.65 6.29 0.49
C ALA A 44 -2.66 5.74 1.50
N ILE A 45 -3.06 6.55 2.50
CA ILE A 45 -4.07 6.17 3.50
C ILE A 45 -5.42 5.92 2.82
N ALA A 46 -5.86 6.81 1.93
CA ALA A 46 -7.13 6.62 1.22
C ALA A 46 -7.12 5.39 0.29
N THR A 47 -6.00 5.15 -0.42
CA THR A 47 -5.83 3.93 -1.22
C THR A 47 -5.89 2.68 -0.36
N ASN A 48 -5.19 2.65 0.78
CA ASN A 48 -5.19 1.50 1.68
C ASN A 48 -6.56 1.26 2.34
N ALA A 49 -7.26 2.32 2.73
CA ALA A 49 -8.61 2.23 3.27
C ALA A 49 -9.60 1.68 2.23
N ALA A 50 -9.48 2.10 0.97
CA ALA A 50 -10.32 1.60 -0.12
C ALA A 50 -10.02 0.14 -0.46
N ILE A 51 -8.74 -0.25 -0.57
CA ILE A 51 -8.38 -1.64 -0.90
C ILE A 51 -8.71 -2.63 0.22
N ALA A 52 -8.80 -2.19 1.48
CA ALA A 52 -9.35 -3.01 2.56
C ALA A 52 -10.82 -3.43 2.33
N VAL A 53 -11.56 -2.70 1.48
CA VAL A 53 -12.94 -3.02 1.10
C VAL A 53 -12.99 -3.72 -0.26
N THR A 54 -12.25 -3.23 -1.25
CA THR A 54 -12.31 -3.75 -2.63
C THR A 54 -11.45 -4.98 -2.87
N GLY A 55 -10.38 -5.16 -2.08
CA GLY A 55 -9.45 -6.28 -2.12
C GLY A 55 -9.19 -6.89 -0.73
N PRO A 56 -10.22 -7.37 -0.01
CA PRO A 56 -10.08 -7.84 1.38
C PRO A 56 -9.18 -9.06 1.55
N HIS A 57 -8.88 -9.77 0.46
CA HIS A 57 -7.93 -10.89 0.42
C HIS A 57 -6.47 -10.43 0.26
N LEU A 58 -6.24 -9.13 0.03
CA LEU A 58 -4.90 -8.53 -0.12
C LEU A 58 -4.47 -7.82 1.18
N CYS A 59 -5.33 -6.95 1.71
CA CYS A 59 -5.07 -6.20 2.94
C CYS A 59 -6.37 -5.95 3.73
N GLY A 60 -6.23 -5.60 5.01
CA GLY A 60 -7.36 -5.26 5.86
C GLY A 60 -6.95 -4.44 7.08
N MET A 61 -7.93 -3.77 7.72
CA MET A 61 -7.67 -2.88 8.86
C MET A 61 -7.09 -3.58 10.10
N GLY A 62 -7.33 -4.88 10.26
CA GLY A 62 -6.79 -5.68 11.37
C GLY A 62 -5.42 -6.31 11.09
N GLY A 63 -4.78 -5.96 9.96
CA GLY A 63 -3.46 -6.47 9.58
C GLY A 63 -2.32 -5.55 10.00
N ASP A 64 -1.21 -5.69 9.28
CA ASP A 64 0.03 -4.94 9.50
C ASP A 64 0.22 -3.83 8.45
N LEU A 65 1.07 -2.86 8.76
CA LEU A 65 1.54 -1.88 7.80
C LEU A 65 3.07 -1.75 7.86
N PHE A 66 3.68 -1.73 6.68
CA PHE A 66 5.07 -1.34 6.50
C PHE A 66 5.11 -0.23 5.47
N ALA A 67 5.67 0.93 5.82
CA ALA A 67 5.73 2.08 4.94
C ALA A 67 7.14 2.66 4.86
N LEU A 68 7.55 2.99 3.64
CA LEU A 68 8.73 3.81 3.39
C LEU A 68 8.26 5.19 2.94
N VAL A 69 8.62 6.21 3.71
CA VAL A 69 8.24 7.60 3.43
C VAL A 69 9.49 8.37 3.08
N HIS A 70 9.57 8.83 1.83
CA HIS A 70 10.63 9.74 1.41
C HIS A 70 10.17 11.19 1.60
N HIS A 71 10.85 11.92 2.48
CA HIS A 71 10.56 13.32 2.75
C HIS A 71 11.86 14.09 2.96
N GLN A 72 12.01 15.22 2.26
CA GLN A 72 13.17 16.13 2.39
C GLN A 72 14.54 15.43 2.25
N GLY A 73 14.68 14.53 1.27
CA GLY A 73 15.94 13.84 0.99
C GLY A 73 16.28 12.71 1.96
N ARG A 74 15.34 12.34 2.84
CA ARG A 74 15.48 11.24 3.80
C ARG A 74 14.39 10.22 3.57
N VAL A 75 14.73 8.95 3.80
CA VAL A 75 13.76 7.85 3.82
C VAL A 75 13.57 7.43 5.26
N GLU A 76 12.32 7.46 5.72
CA GLU A 76 11.92 6.94 7.02
C GLU A 76 11.12 5.65 6.81
N CYS A 77 11.34 4.69 7.71
CA CYS A 77 10.63 3.43 7.72
C CYS A 77 9.67 3.40 8.91
N LEU A 78 8.40 3.18 8.64
CA LEU A 78 7.39 2.87 9.65
C LEU A 78 7.14 1.37 9.65
N ASN A 79 7.56 0.71 10.74
CA ASN A 79 7.14 -0.64 11.05
C ASN A 79 5.95 -0.57 12.00
N ALA A 80 4.76 -0.87 11.49
CA ALA A 80 3.51 -0.98 12.24
C ALA A 80 2.98 -2.42 12.19
N SER A 81 3.88 -3.41 12.28
CA SER A 81 3.48 -4.80 12.54
C SER A 81 2.89 -4.96 13.95
N GLY A 82 1.77 -5.67 14.04
CA GLY A 82 1.14 -6.05 15.29
C GLY A 82 2.04 -6.94 16.15
N ARG A 83 1.90 -6.81 17.47
CA ARG A 83 2.53 -7.73 18.42
C ARG A 83 1.69 -8.98 18.57
N SER A 84 2.32 -10.06 19.02
CA SER A 84 1.57 -11.22 19.53
C SER A 84 0.61 -10.79 20.64
N GLY A 85 -0.51 -11.50 20.76
CA GLY A 85 -1.47 -11.28 21.85
C GLY A 85 -0.79 -11.37 23.21
N SER A 86 -1.27 -10.62 24.20
CA SER A 86 -0.65 -10.55 25.53
C SER A 86 -0.59 -11.89 26.28
N ALA A 87 -1.42 -12.85 25.90
CA ALA A 87 -1.45 -14.21 26.43
C ALA A 87 -0.78 -15.24 25.50
N ALA A 88 -0.15 -14.81 24.41
CA ALA A 88 0.51 -15.72 23.48
C ALA A 88 1.72 -16.40 24.14
N ASP A 89 1.70 -17.72 24.22
CA ASP A 89 2.79 -18.55 24.73
C ASP A 89 3.21 -19.59 23.70
N ALA A 90 4.48 -19.55 23.30
CA ALA A 90 5.04 -20.46 22.33
C ALA A 90 5.14 -21.91 22.86
N ALA A 91 5.24 -22.13 24.18
CA ALA A 91 5.26 -23.47 24.73
C ALA A 91 3.86 -24.12 24.64
N ALA A 92 2.82 -23.38 25.03
CA ALA A 92 1.42 -23.80 24.88
C ALA A 92 1.07 -24.15 23.43
N VAL A 93 1.41 -23.28 22.46
CA VAL A 93 1.12 -23.53 21.04
C VAL A 93 1.74 -24.84 20.53
N ARG A 94 2.99 -25.15 20.93
CA ARG A 94 3.66 -26.40 20.57
C ARG A 94 3.04 -27.62 21.23
N ALA A 95 2.60 -27.49 22.48
CA ALA A 95 1.93 -28.57 23.20
C ALA A 95 0.60 -28.95 22.53
N ASP A 96 -0.10 -27.99 21.91
CA ASP A 96 -1.34 -28.19 21.15
C ASP A 96 -1.12 -28.82 19.76
N GLY A 97 0.13 -29.10 19.38
CA GLY A 97 0.48 -29.78 18.13
C GLY A 97 0.68 -28.86 16.92
N HIS A 98 0.93 -27.57 17.15
CA HIS A 98 1.29 -26.58 16.13
C HIS A 98 2.80 -26.31 16.06
#